data_AF-B3RM70-F1
#
_entry.id   AF-B3RM70-F1
#
_cell.length_a   1.000
_cell.length_b   1.000
_cell.length_c   1.000
_cell.angle_alpha   90.00
_cell.angle_beta   90.00
_cell.angle_gamma   90.00
#
_symmetry.space_group_name_H-M   'P 1'
#
loop_
_entity.id
_entity.type
_entity.pdbx_description
1 polymer ?
#
loop_
_entity_poly.entity_id
_entity_poly.type
_entity_poly.pdbx_seq_one_letter_code
_entity_poly.pdbx_strand_id
1 'polypeptide(L)'
;MEKKTQSSVLAENHTKSNSGRHPSMNSYDLAIELRNNDGLLREKQQLKISLSVKEATVGITVVILIAITFSLAGAVILSIIGVVLFTAADGFGTITIIGVILAVASSIISAFYRVSVKLIIGDRPLLQVSFLISIIGVLSLFLSWIPVIILSNTGVDINLWSTIPWGTLLVTITFNILNNFFLILGIAVTYPIFVSLGGLFGIPLNSIIDAVTRNLAFTEVKILGTILLIVAFAILLIPTGTAIKISQKFTNFILCKASRDLHDPQDYN
;
A
#
# COMPACT_ATOMS: atom_id res chain seq x y z
N MET A 1 49.49 29.30 35.18
CA MET A 1 50.74 29.16 35.97
C MET A 1 50.36 29.25 37.44
N GLU A 2 50.11 28.13 38.11
CA GLU A 2 50.05 28.12 39.58
C GLU A 2 50.25 26.69 40.09
N LYS A 3 51.44 26.42 40.64
CA LYS A 3 51.70 25.26 41.48
C LYS A 3 52.32 25.81 42.76
N LYS A 4 51.59 25.70 43.86
CA LYS A 4 52.06 26.07 45.18
C LYS A 4 52.56 24.82 45.92
N THR A 5 53.76 24.98 46.45
CA THR A 5 54.27 24.44 47.72
C THR A 5 54.85 23.03 47.71
N GLN A 6 56.18 23.01 47.56
CA GLN A 6 57.07 22.04 48.18
C GLN A 6 57.14 22.22 49.71
N SER A 7 57.59 21.13 50.35
CA SER A 7 58.43 21.05 51.55
C SER A 7 57.81 21.22 52.94
N SER A 8 57.59 20.07 53.58
CA SER A 8 58.26 19.72 54.85
C SER A 8 58.85 18.31 54.63
N VAL A 9 60.17 18.08 54.64
CA VAL A 9 60.98 17.89 55.86
C VAL A 9 60.38 16.71 56.65
N LEU A 10 60.99 15.57 56.90
CA LEU A 10 62.38 15.15 57.00
C LEU A 10 62.33 13.60 56.94
N ALA A 11 63.49 12.98 56.80
CA ALA A 11 63.71 11.55 56.90
C ALA A 11 63.04 10.89 58.13
N GLU A 12 63.01 9.55 58.06
CA GLU A 12 62.78 8.61 59.16
C GLU A 12 61.33 8.14 59.33
N ASN A 13 60.99 7.02 58.69
CA ASN A 13 60.61 5.84 59.45
C ASN A 13 60.56 4.58 58.57
N HIS A 14 61.21 3.56 59.12
CA HIS A 14 61.32 2.21 58.61
C HIS A 14 59.95 1.51 58.50
N THR A 15 59.88 0.54 57.58
CA THR A 15 59.09 -0.71 57.67
C THR A 15 57.57 -0.62 57.85
N LYS A 16 56.81 -0.95 56.79
CA LYS A 16 55.80 -2.05 56.82
C LYS A 16 55.12 -2.25 55.47
N SER A 17 55.38 -3.43 54.89
CA SER A 17 54.38 -4.39 54.43
C SER A 17 53.06 -3.84 53.90
N ASN A 18 52.89 -3.83 52.57
CA ASN A 18 51.65 -4.35 51.98
C ASN A 18 51.86 -4.79 50.51
N SER A 19 52.45 -5.97 50.32
CA SER A 19 52.29 -6.73 49.09
C SER A 19 50.88 -7.33 49.12
N GLY A 20 49.95 -6.67 48.42
CA GLY A 20 48.58 -7.14 48.27
C GLY A 20 48.57 -8.49 47.54
N ARG A 21 48.23 -9.55 48.29
CA ARG A 21 47.91 -10.88 47.75
C ARG A 21 46.81 -10.75 46.69
N HIS A 22 47.10 -11.13 45.45
CA HIS A 22 46.07 -11.76 44.62
C HIS A 22 45.63 -13.04 45.33
N PRO A 23 44.32 -13.27 45.57
CA PRO A 23 43.88 -14.57 46.06
C PRO A 23 44.23 -15.63 45.00
N SER A 24 44.94 -16.67 45.42
CA SER A 24 45.25 -17.82 44.56
C SER A 24 43.93 -18.52 44.22
N MET A 25 43.35 -18.15 43.08
CA MET A 25 42.14 -18.72 42.53
C MET A 25 42.38 -20.20 42.25
N ASN A 26 41.52 -21.06 42.78
CA ASN A 26 41.71 -22.49 42.69
C ASN A 26 41.38 -22.99 41.27
N SER A 27 42.06 -24.03 40.80
CA SER A 27 41.98 -24.45 39.40
C SER A 27 40.56 -24.82 38.95
N TYR A 28 39.72 -25.28 39.89
CA TYR A 28 38.30 -25.54 39.70
C TYR A 28 37.44 -24.29 39.57
N ASP A 29 37.67 -23.25 40.38
CA ASP A 29 36.93 -21.98 40.26
C ASP A 29 37.24 -21.29 38.93
N LEU A 30 38.49 -21.40 38.47
CA LEU A 30 38.91 -20.85 37.18
C LEU A 30 38.26 -21.59 35.99
N ALA A 31 38.08 -22.90 36.11
CA ALA A 31 37.38 -23.70 35.10
C ALA A 31 35.88 -23.38 35.04
N ILE A 32 35.24 -23.07 36.17
CA ILE A 32 33.83 -22.66 36.23
C ILE A 32 33.64 -21.27 35.61
N GLU A 33 34.52 -20.32 35.93
CA GLU A 33 34.49 -18.96 35.37
C GLU A 33 34.69 -18.95 33.85
N LEU A 34 35.66 -19.74 33.36
CA LEU A 34 35.92 -19.89 31.92
C LEU A 34 34.72 -20.52 31.20
N ARG A 35 34.13 -21.58 31.77
CA ARG A 35 32.96 -22.25 31.19
C ARG A 35 31.73 -21.34 31.16
N ASN A 36 31.55 -20.49 32.17
CA ASN A 36 30.47 -19.52 32.22
C ASN A 36 30.65 -18.42 31.15
N ASN A 37 31.88 -17.92 30.98
CA ASN A 37 32.20 -16.96 29.91
C ASN A 37 32.03 -17.55 28.51
N ASP A 38 32.42 -18.81 28.28
CA ASP A 38 32.21 -19.49 27.00
C ASP A 38 30.71 -19.67 26.68
N GLY A 39 29.90 -20.00 27.69
CA GLY A 39 28.44 -20.06 27.57
C GLY A 39 27.83 -18.70 27.22
N LEU A 40 28.25 -17.64 27.92
CA LEU A 40 27.81 -16.27 27.69
C LEU A 40 28.21 -15.75 26.30
N LEU A 41 29.43 -16.07 25.84
CA LEU A 41 29.91 -15.74 24.49
C LEU A 41 29.09 -16.46 23.42
N ARG A 42 28.73 -17.73 23.63
CA ARG A 42 27.85 -18.47 22.72
C ARG A 42 26.45 -17.86 22.65
N GLU A 43 25.83 -17.47 23.77
CA GLU A 43 24.53 -16.81 23.76
C GLU A 43 24.56 -15.43 23.09
N LYS A 44 25.59 -14.61 23.39
CA LYS A 44 25.82 -13.32 22.72
C LYS A 44 25.97 -13.49 21.21
N GLN A 45 26.67 -14.53 20.77
CA GLN A 45 26.89 -14.81 19.35
C GLN A 45 25.62 -15.32 18.67
N GLN A 46 24.83 -16.18 19.33
CA GLN A 46 23.52 -16.63 18.85
C GLN A 46 22.51 -15.48 18.73
N LEU A 47 22.49 -14.56 19.72
CA LEU A 47 21.67 -13.36 19.67
C LEU A 47 22.07 -12.42 18.54
N LYS A 48 23.38 -12.25 18.30
CA LYS A 48 23.89 -11.42 17.19
C LYS A 48 23.53 -12.00 15.82
N ILE A 49 23.63 -13.32 15.65
CA ILE A 49 23.21 -14.02 14.42
C ILE A 49 21.70 -13.88 14.23
N SER A 50 20.91 -14.10 15.29
CA SER A 50 19.45 -13.96 15.25
C SER A 50 19.00 -12.55 14.91
N LEU A 51 19.68 -11.52 15.45
CA LEU A 51 19.42 -10.12 15.16
C LEU A 51 19.75 -9.79 13.69
N SER A 52 20.92 -10.22 13.22
CA SER A 52 21.35 -10.01 11.84
C SER A 52 20.41 -10.67 10.82
N VAL A 53 19.92 -11.88 11.12
CA VAL A 53 18.92 -12.56 10.28
C VAL A 53 17.59 -11.81 10.27
N LYS A 54 17.13 -11.28 11.41
CA LYS A 54 15.91 -10.48 11.49
C LYS A 54 16.04 -9.18 10.69
N GLU A 55 17.15 -8.46 10.84
CA GLU A 55 17.42 -7.23 10.07
C GLU A 55 17.48 -7.49 8.56
N ALA A 56 18.15 -8.58 8.14
CA ALA A 56 18.21 -8.98 6.74
C ALA A 56 16.82 -9.35 6.18
N THR A 57 16.02 -10.09 6.95
CA THR A 57 14.66 -10.48 6.54
C THR A 57 13.75 -9.26 6.40
N VAL A 58 13.85 -8.31 7.32
CA VAL A 58 13.11 -7.03 7.26
C VAL A 58 13.56 -6.22 6.05
N GLY A 59 14.88 -6.09 5.82
CA GLY A 59 15.43 -5.37 4.67
C GLY A 59 14.94 -5.93 3.33
N ILE A 60 14.98 -7.26 3.16
CA ILE A 60 14.47 -7.93 1.95
C ILE A 60 12.97 -7.68 1.77
N THR A 61 12.18 -7.79 2.85
CA THR A 61 10.73 -7.57 2.81
C THR A 61 10.39 -6.13 2.43
N VAL A 62 11.14 -5.15 2.95
CA VAL A 62 10.97 -3.72 2.64
C VAL A 62 11.32 -3.42 1.19
N VAL A 63 12.43 -3.98 0.67
CA VAL A 63 12.82 -3.79 -0.75
C VAL A 63 11.77 -4.36 -1.69
N ILE A 64 11.24 -5.54 -1.39
CA ILE A 64 10.16 -6.16 -2.17
C ILE A 64 8.90 -5.28 -2.16
N LEU A 65 8.50 -4.77 -0.98
CA LEU A 65 7.37 -3.86 -0.83
C LEU A 65 7.54 -2.57 -1.65
N ILE A 66 8.72 -1.97 -1.63
CA ILE A 66 9.03 -0.75 -2.40
C ILE A 66 8.95 -1.04 -3.91
N ALA A 67 9.54 -2.14 -4.38
CA ALA A 67 9.52 -2.51 -5.80
C ALA A 67 8.09 -2.77 -6.32
N ILE A 68 7.27 -3.48 -5.54
CA ILE A 68 5.86 -3.72 -5.88
C ILE A 68 5.08 -2.40 -5.90
N THR A 69 5.29 -1.54 -4.90
CA THR A 69 4.62 -0.24 -4.82
C THR A 69 4.98 0.65 -6.01
N PHE A 70 6.24 0.66 -6.43
CA PHE A 70 6.71 1.40 -7.61
C PHE A 70 6.05 0.90 -8.90
N SER A 71 5.99 -0.43 -9.10
CA SER A 71 5.33 -1.01 -10.28
C SER A 71 3.83 -0.71 -10.31
N LEU A 72 3.14 -0.80 -9.18
CA LEU A 72 1.72 -0.46 -9.08
C LEU A 72 1.48 1.03 -9.33
N ALA A 73 2.33 1.91 -8.78
CA ALA A 73 2.22 3.35 -8.99
C ALA A 73 2.33 3.71 -10.47
N GLY A 74 3.29 3.10 -11.18
CA GLY A 74 3.43 3.27 -12.63
C GLY A 74 2.18 2.85 -13.40
N ALA A 75 1.57 1.71 -13.04
CA ALA A 75 0.34 1.24 -13.67
C ALA A 75 -0.86 2.16 -13.40
N VAL A 76 -0.96 2.72 -12.19
CA VAL A 76 -2.02 3.69 -11.83
C VAL A 76 -1.86 4.99 -12.63
N ILE A 77 -0.65 5.53 -12.74
CA ILE A 77 -0.39 6.74 -13.54
C ILE A 77 -0.75 6.47 -15.01
N LEU A 78 -0.35 5.32 -15.55
CA LEU A 78 -0.67 4.92 -16.91
C LEU A 78 -2.18 4.79 -17.14
N SER A 79 -2.90 4.23 -16.15
CA SER A 79 -4.36 4.13 -16.18
C SER A 79 -5.02 5.51 -16.16
N ILE A 80 -4.53 6.46 -15.36
CA ILE A 80 -5.08 7.83 -15.30
C ILE A 80 -4.87 8.51 -16.65
N ILE A 81 -3.67 8.41 -17.23
CA ILE A 81 -3.37 8.96 -18.55
C ILE A 81 -4.31 8.34 -19.60
N GLY A 82 -4.52 7.01 -19.55
CA GLY A 82 -5.43 6.31 -20.45
C GLY A 82 -6.87 6.81 -20.35
N VAL A 83 -7.40 6.96 -19.14
CA VAL A 83 -8.75 7.50 -18.91
C VAL A 83 -8.86 8.95 -19.39
N VAL A 84 -7.89 9.80 -19.05
CA VAL A 84 -7.89 11.22 -19.48
C VAL A 84 -7.86 11.32 -20.99
N LEU A 85 -6.99 10.57 -21.66
CA LEU A 85 -6.89 10.55 -23.12
C LEU A 85 -8.17 10.03 -23.78
N PHE A 86 -8.78 8.99 -23.19
CA PHE A 86 -10.08 8.46 -23.63
C PHE A 86 -11.18 9.53 -23.55
N THR A 87 -11.30 10.23 -22.42
CA THR A 87 -12.31 11.29 -22.24
C THR A 87 -12.02 12.55 -23.07
N ALA A 88 -10.75 12.83 -23.35
CA ALA A 88 -10.35 13.97 -24.19
C ALA A 88 -10.78 13.78 -25.65
N ALA A 89 -10.93 12.53 -26.11
CA ALA A 89 -11.37 12.24 -27.48
C ALA A 89 -12.84 12.63 -27.74
N ASP A 90 -13.68 12.68 -26.70
CA ASP A 90 -15.09 13.06 -26.82
C ASP A 90 -15.31 14.59 -26.72
N GLY A 91 -14.25 15.36 -26.41
CA GLY A 91 -14.27 16.82 -26.27
C GLY A 91 -14.76 17.29 -24.88
N PHE A 92 -14.06 18.26 -24.29
CA PHE A 92 -14.42 18.80 -22.97
C PHE A 92 -15.58 19.81 -23.07
N GLY A 93 -16.81 19.32 -22.97
CA GLY A 93 -17.97 20.18 -22.73
C GLY A 93 -17.98 20.76 -21.31
N THR A 94 -18.60 21.92 -21.11
CA THR A 94 -18.73 22.57 -19.78
C THR A 94 -19.40 21.65 -18.75
N ILE A 95 -20.41 20.88 -19.18
CA ILE A 95 -21.11 19.90 -18.33
C ILE A 95 -20.20 18.71 -17.99
N THR A 96 -19.32 18.29 -18.91
CA THR A 96 -18.34 17.22 -18.68
C THR A 96 -17.36 17.61 -17.58
N ILE A 97 -16.88 18.86 -17.57
CA ILE A 97 -15.94 19.36 -16.56
C ILE A 97 -16.60 19.39 -15.17
N ILE A 98 -17.86 19.84 -15.06
CA ILE A 98 -18.61 19.82 -13.80
C ILE A 98 -18.72 18.38 -13.26
N GLY A 99 -19.00 17.42 -14.14
CA GLY A 99 -19.12 16.00 -13.79
C GLY A 99 -17.81 15.40 -13.28
N VAL A 100 -16.68 15.73 -13.92
CA VAL A 100 -15.35 15.30 -13.47
C VAL A 100 -15.02 15.87 -12.09
N ILE A 101 -15.28 17.17 -11.86
CA ILE A 101 -15.04 17.80 -10.56
C ILE A 101 -15.88 17.14 -9.47
N LEU A 102 -17.17 16.89 -9.73
CA LEU A 102 -18.06 16.16 -8.81
C LEU A 102 -17.56 14.73 -8.53
N ALA A 103 -17.09 14.02 -9.56
CA ALA A 103 -16.57 12.67 -9.42
C ALA A 103 -15.30 12.63 -8.55
N VAL A 104 -14.37 13.58 -8.76
CA VAL A 104 -13.15 13.71 -7.95
C VAL A 104 -13.51 14.06 -6.50
N ALA A 105 -14.42 14.99 -6.28
CA ALA A 105 -14.91 15.34 -4.94
C ALA A 105 -15.54 14.11 -4.24
N SER A 106 -16.37 13.35 -4.94
CA SER A 106 -16.98 12.12 -4.44
C SER A 106 -15.92 11.05 -4.10
N SER A 107 -14.90 10.90 -4.93
CA SER A 107 -13.78 9.98 -4.68
C SER A 107 -13.01 10.35 -3.41
N ILE A 108 -12.73 11.64 -3.20
CA ILE A 108 -12.05 12.14 -2.00
C ILE A 108 -12.89 11.83 -0.75
N ILE A 109 -14.17 12.20 -0.78
CA ILE A 109 -15.10 11.94 0.33
C ILE A 109 -15.21 10.43 0.61
N SER A 110 -15.28 9.59 -0.43
CA SER A 110 -15.32 8.12 -0.29
C SER A 110 -14.04 7.57 0.34
N ALA A 111 -12.87 8.10 -0.02
CA ALA A 111 -11.60 7.72 0.58
C ALA A 111 -11.56 8.10 2.07
N PHE A 112 -11.95 9.33 2.42
CA PHE A 112 -12.06 9.77 3.82
C PHE A 112 -13.05 8.92 4.62
N TYR A 113 -14.19 8.59 4.04
CA TYR A 113 -15.18 7.70 4.64
C TYR A 113 -14.58 6.31 4.91
N ARG A 114 -13.97 5.67 3.92
CA ARG A 114 -13.38 4.31 4.06
C ARG A 114 -12.28 4.28 5.13
N VAL A 115 -11.41 5.29 5.15
CA VAL A 115 -10.34 5.41 6.15
C VAL A 115 -10.93 5.63 7.54
N SER A 116 -11.87 6.56 7.70
CA SER A 116 -12.54 6.84 8.97
C SER A 116 -13.28 5.61 9.51
N VAL A 117 -14.02 4.90 8.65
CA VAL A 117 -14.71 3.66 9.00
C VAL A 117 -13.72 2.61 9.49
N LYS A 118 -12.58 2.45 8.81
CA LYS A 118 -11.54 1.51 9.24
C LYS A 118 -10.92 1.91 10.59
N LEU A 119 -10.71 3.20 10.84
CA LEU A 119 -10.19 3.72 12.11
C LEU A 119 -11.18 3.53 13.27
N ILE A 120 -12.47 3.74 13.03
CA ILE A 120 -13.51 3.63 14.07
C ILE A 120 -13.79 2.17 14.43
N ILE A 121 -13.79 1.29 13.43
CA ILE A 121 -14.11 -0.14 13.61
C ILE A 121 -12.97 -0.88 14.30
N GLY A 122 -11.70 -0.67 13.94
CA GLY A 122 -10.58 -1.43 14.54
C GLY A 122 -10.79 -2.95 14.50
N ASP A 123 -10.24 -3.69 15.46
CA ASP A 123 -10.45 -5.15 15.63
C ASP A 123 -11.74 -5.48 16.40
N ARG A 124 -12.87 -4.87 16.03
CA ARG A 124 -14.17 -5.11 16.68
C ARG A 124 -14.90 -6.34 16.13
N PRO A 125 -15.80 -6.96 16.91
CA PRO A 125 -16.54 -8.14 16.49
C PRO A 125 -17.41 -7.87 15.26
N LEU A 126 -17.52 -8.87 14.37
CA LEU A 126 -18.26 -8.81 13.10
C LEU A 126 -19.71 -8.31 13.25
N LEU A 127 -20.35 -8.63 14.37
CA LEU A 127 -21.72 -8.19 14.67
C LEU A 127 -21.82 -6.66 14.80
N GLN A 128 -20.86 -6.03 15.47
CA GLN A 128 -20.85 -4.57 15.64
C GLN A 128 -20.59 -3.86 14.32
N VAL A 129 -19.75 -4.43 13.47
CA VAL A 129 -19.50 -3.93 12.10
C VAL A 129 -20.77 -4.03 11.25
N SER A 130 -21.47 -5.17 11.33
CA SER A 130 -22.71 -5.43 10.60
C SER A 130 -23.85 -4.49 11.05
N PHE A 131 -23.90 -4.16 12.34
CA PHE A 131 -24.87 -3.20 12.87
C PHE A 131 -24.57 -1.77 12.39
N LEU A 132 -23.30 -1.36 12.42
CA LEU A 132 -22.88 -0.04 11.93
C LEU A 132 -23.19 0.15 10.44
N ILE A 133 -22.84 -0.82 9.59
CA ILE A 133 -23.12 -0.73 8.15
C ILE A 133 -24.63 -0.71 7.86
N SER A 134 -25.43 -1.41 8.66
CA SER A 134 -26.89 -1.40 8.54
C SER A 134 -27.49 -0.04 8.88
N ILE A 135 -27.04 0.61 9.96
CA ILE A 135 -27.47 1.97 10.32
C ILE A 135 -27.09 2.96 9.22
N ILE A 136 -25.87 2.88 8.70
CA ILE A 136 -25.40 3.72 7.60
C ILE A 136 -26.27 3.50 6.34
N GLY A 137 -26.62 2.25 6.04
CA GLY A 137 -27.50 1.91 4.93
C GLY A 137 -28.90 2.51 5.08
N VAL A 138 -29.52 2.37 6.26
CA VAL A 138 -30.83 2.96 6.56
C VAL A 138 -30.76 4.49 6.45
N LEU A 139 -29.75 5.12 7.05
CA LEU A 139 -29.55 6.56 6.95
C LEU A 139 -29.36 7.01 5.50
N SER A 140 -28.63 6.23 4.70
CA SER A 140 -28.43 6.52 3.27
C SER A 140 -29.75 6.48 2.50
N LEU A 141 -30.63 5.51 2.78
CA LEU A 141 -31.98 5.50 2.18
C LEU A 141 -32.79 6.75 2.57
N PHE A 142 -32.72 7.14 3.84
CA PHE A 142 -33.37 8.35 4.34
C PHE A 142 -32.75 9.66 3.83
N LEU A 143 -31.53 9.67 3.30
CA LEU A 143 -30.91 10.87 2.73
C LEU A 143 -30.96 10.89 1.19
N SER A 144 -31.25 9.75 0.55
CA SER A 144 -31.22 9.60 -0.91
C SER A 144 -32.26 10.46 -1.65
N TRP A 145 -33.30 10.96 -0.98
CA TRP A 145 -34.30 11.86 -1.56
C TRP A 145 -33.84 13.32 -1.63
N ILE A 146 -32.83 13.72 -0.85
CA ILE A 146 -32.36 15.11 -0.78
C ILE A 146 -31.84 15.60 -2.14
N PRO A 147 -30.97 14.86 -2.87
CA PRO A 147 -30.53 15.27 -4.21
C PRO A 147 -31.69 15.43 -5.20
N VAL A 148 -32.72 14.58 -5.10
CA VAL A 148 -33.90 14.63 -5.99
C VAL A 148 -34.65 15.96 -5.81
N ILE A 149 -34.81 16.42 -4.58
CA ILE A 149 -35.45 17.72 -4.31
C ILE A 149 -34.59 18.90 -4.77
N ILE A 150 -33.28 18.84 -4.53
CA ILE A 150 -32.37 19.91 -4.96
C ILE A 150 -32.43 20.07 -6.49
N LEU A 151 -32.40 18.96 -7.25
CA LEU A 151 -32.54 18.99 -8.70
C LEU A 151 -33.91 19.52 -9.15
N SER A 152 -34.99 19.09 -8.48
CA SER A 152 -36.35 19.57 -8.75
C SER A 152 -36.50 21.09 -8.57
N ASN A 153 -35.86 21.66 -7.54
CA ASN A 153 -35.91 23.11 -7.27
C ASN A 153 -34.99 23.92 -8.21
N THR A 154 -33.97 23.30 -8.80
CA THR A 154 -33.06 23.97 -9.74
C THR A 154 -33.71 24.17 -11.14
N GLY A 155 -34.95 23.69 -11.34
CA GLY A 155 -35.72 23.91 -12.56
C GLY A 155 -35.24 23.13 -13.78
N VAL A 156 -34.27 22.22 -13.60
CA VAL A 156 -33.75 21.34 -14.66
C VAL A 156 -34.79 20.29 -15.07
N ASP A 157 -35.69 19.93 -14.15
CA ASP A 157 -36.63 18.82 -14.33
C ASP A 157 -38.05 19.18 -13.86
N ILE A 158 -38.77 19.99 -14.64
CA ILE A 158 -40.15 20.41 -14.32
C ILE A 158 -41.23 19.34 -14.58
N ASN A 159 -40.86 18.13 -15.03
CA ASN A 159 -41.82 17.05 -15.30
C ASN A 159 -41.23 15.64 -15.20
N LEU A 160 -40.55 15.33 -14.08
CA LEU A 160 -39.90 14.04 -13.81
C LEU A 160 -40.84 12.84 -13.98
N TRP A 161 -42.02 12.84 -13.34
CA TRP A 161 -42.81 11.63 -13.19
C TRP A 161 -43.45 11.08 -14.47
N SER A 162 -43.75 11.95 -15.45
CA SER A 162 -44.37 11.54 -16.72
C SER A 162 -43.37 11.23 -17.84
N THR A 163 -42.15 11.77 -17.74
CA THR A 163 -41.10 11.63 -18.77
C THR A 163 -40.13 10.49 -18.46
N ILE A 164 -40.15 9.94 -17.24
CA ILE A 164 -39.26 8.84 -16.85
C ILE A 164 -39.59 7.56 -17.67
N PRO A 165 -38.60 6.98 -18.39
CA PRO A 165 -38.77 5.70 -19.05
C PRO A 165 -38.73 4.57 -18.01
N TRP A 166 -39.87 4.34 -17.35
CA TRP A 166 -40.02 3.34 -16.28
C TRP A 166 -39.54 1.94 -16.68
N GLY A 167 -39.77 1.53 -17.94
CA GLY A 167 -39.29 0.25 -18.46
C GLY A 167 -37.77 0.13 -18.41
N THR A 168 -37.04 1.10 -18.99
CA THR A 168 -35.57 1.13 -18.98
C THR A 168 -35.02 1.26 -17.56
N LEU A 169 -35.71 2.01 -16.70
CA LEU A 169 -35.33 2.18 -15.30
C LEU A 169 -35.41 0.82 -14.55
N LEU A 170 -36.52 0.09 -14.68
CA LEU A 170 -36.69 -1.23 -14.05
C LEU A 170 -35.65 -2.24 -14.54
N VAL A 171 -35.34 -2.24 -15.83
CA VAL A 171 -34.26 -3.09 -16.39
C VAL A 171 -32.91 -2.71 -15.78
N THR A 172 -32.61 -1.42 -15.69
CA THR A 172 -31.35 -0.92 -15.11
C THR A 172 -31.22 -1.31 -13.64
N ILE A 173 -32.29 -1.16 -12.84
CA ILE A 173 -32.30 -1.61 -11.43
C ILE A 173 -32.05 -3.11 -11.34
N THR A 174 -32.72 -3.91 -12.17
CA THR A 174 -32.59 -5.37 -12.17
C THR A 174 -31.14 -5.77 -12.46
N PHE A 175 -30.53 -5.23 -13.51
CA PHE A 175 -29.12 -5.48 -13.83
C PHE A 175 -28.17 -5.00 -12.74
N ASN A 176 -28.45 -3.88 -12.08
CA ASN A 176 -27.64 -3.39 -10.98
C ASN A 176 -27.68 -4.32 -9.75
N ILE A 177 -28.86 -4.88 -9.43
CA ILE A 177 -29.01 -5.87 -8.36
C ILE A 177 -28.24 -7.15 -8.73
N LEU A 178 -28.38 -7.63 -9.97
CA LEU A 178 -27.61 -8.78 -10.48
C LEU A 178 -26.09 -8.53 -10.39
N ASN A 179 -25.62 -7.35 -10.80
CA ASN A 179 -24.21 -6.98 -10.71
C ASN A 179 -23.72 -7.01 -9.25
N ASN A 180 -24.49 -6.46 -8.31
CA ASN A 180 -24.13 -6.49 -6.89
C ASN A 180 -24.09 -7.93 -6.34
N PHE A 181 -25.03 -8.78 -6.75
CA PHE A 181 -25.00 -10.21 -6.41
C PHE A 181 -23.73 -10.90 -6.93
N PHE A 182 -23.37 -10.68 -8.20
CA PHE A 182 -22.13 -11.21 -8.77
C PHE A 182 -20.87 -10.65 -8.10
N LEU A 183 -20.88 -9.40 -7.65
CA LEU A 183 -19.77 -8.82 -6.88
C LEU A 183 -19.60 -9.53 -5.53
N ILE A 184 -20.68 -9.73 -4.78
CA ILE A 184 -20.64 -10.43 -3.48
C ILE A 184 -20.21 -11.89 -3.68
N LEU A 185 -20.76 -12.57 -4.68
CA LEU A 185 -20.38 -13.93 -5.05
C LEU A 185 -18.90 -14.00 -5.45
N GLY A 186 -18.43 -13.05 -6.26
CA GLY A 186 -17.04 -12.95 -6.66
C GLY A 186 -16.08 -12.77 -5.48
N ILE A 187 -16.46 -11.93 -4.50
CA ILE A 187 -15.67 -11.71 -3.29
C ILE A 187 -15.64 -12.97 -2.41
N ALA A 188 -16.72 -13.74 -2.39
CA ALA A 188 -16.80 -14.99 -1.64
C ALA A 188 -16.01 -16.14 -2.28
N VAL A 189 -15.99 -16.23 -3.62
CA VAL A 189 -15.31 -17.31 -4.36
C VAL A 189 -13.83 -17.00 -4.60
N THR A 190 -13.47 -15.72 -4.78
CA THR A 190 -12.11 -15.28 -5.14
C THR A 190 -11.57 -14.28 -4.12
N TYR A 191 -10.51 -13.55 -4.48
CA TYR A 191 -9.97 -12.45 -3.70
C TYR A 191 -10.57 -11.09 -4.15
N PRO A 192 -10.87 -10.15 -3.23
CA PRO A 192 -11.50 -8.86 -3.53
C PRO A 192 -10.80 -8.03 -4.61
N ILE A 193 -9.48 -8.18 -4.73
CA ILE A 193 -8.66 -7.48 -5.72
C ILE A 193 -9.03 -7.93 -7.13
N PHE A 194 -9.27 -9.23 -7.35
CA PHE A 194 -9.70 -9.76 -8.65
C PHE A 194 -11.07 -9.21 -9.06
N VAL A 195 -12.00 -9.17 -8.12
CA VAL A 195 -13.36 -8.68 -8.37
C VAL A 195 -13.36 -7.19 -8.70
N SER A 196 -12.51 -6.43 -8.02
CA SER A 196 -12.34 -4.99 -8.29
C SER A 196 -11.79 -4.70 -9.69
N LEU A 197 -11.03 -5.63 -10.29
CA LEU A 197 -10.55 -5.50 -11.68
C LEU A 197 -11.68 -5.61 -12.70
N GLY A 198 -12.74 -6.38 -12.42
CA GLY A 198 -13.91 -6.45 -13.30
C GLY A 198 -14.58 -5.08 -13.52
N GLY A 199 -14.66 -4.27 -12.46
CA GLY A 199 -15.16 -2.89 -12.54
C GLY A 199 -14.27 -1.97 -13.39
N LEU A 200 -12.95 -2.19 -13.38
CA LEU A 200 -12.01 -1.42 -14.18
C LEU A 200 -12.21 -1.68 -15.68
N PHE A 201 -12.45 -2.93 -16.09
CA PHE A 201 -12.80 -3.29 -17.47
C PHE A 201 -14.16 -2.73 -17.93
N GLY A 202 -15.00 -2.22 -17.02
CA GLY A 202 -16.28 -1.61 -17.37
C GLY A 202 -16.14 -0.45 -18.36
N ILE A 203 -15.11 0.41 -18.20
CA ILE A 203 -14.89 1.58 -19.06
C ILE A 203 -14.64 1.18 -20.53
N PRO A 204 -13.63 0.32 -20.85
CA PRO A 204 -13.36 -0.06 -22.24
C PRO A 204 -14.48 -0.94 -22.83
N LEU A 205 -15.09 -1.83 -22.03
CA LEU A 205 -16.19 -2.67 -22.50
C LEU A 205 -17.42 -1.84 -22.86
N ASN A 206 -17.79 -0.87 -22.03
CA ASN A 206 -18.89 0.05 -22.33
C ASN A 206 -18.60 0.86 -23.59
N SER A 207 -17.36 1.31 -23.80
CA SER A 207 -16.96 2.00 -25.03
C SER A 207 -17.15 1.14 -26.28
N ILE A 208 -16.81 -0.15 -26.22
CA ILE A 208 -17.01 -1.09 -27.34
C ILE A 208 -18.52 -1.25 -27.61
N ILE A 209 -19.32 -1.43 -26.55
CA ILE A 209 -20.78 -1.56 -26.67
C ILE A 209 -21.38 -0.30 -27.28
N ASP A 210 -20.99 0.88 -26.81
CA ASP A 210 -21.43 2.18 -27.34
C ASP A 210 -21.03 2.37 -28.79
N ALA A 211 -19.85 1.91 -29.20
CA ALA A 211 -19.45 1.97 -30.60
C ALA A 211 -20.27 1.05 -31.50
N VAL A 212 -20.57 -0.18 -31.04
CA VAL A 212 -21.37 -1.15 -31.78
C VAL A 212 -22.84 -0.72 -31.88
N THR A 213 -23.42 -0.18 -30.79
CA THR A 213 -24.84 0.20 -30.77
C THR A 213 -25.11 1.61 -31.29
N ARG A 214 -24.20 2.57 -31.07
CA ARG A 214 -24.41 3.99 -31.42
C ARG A 214 -23.64 4.45 -32.67
N ASN A 215 -22.83 3.59 -33.30
CA ASN A 215 -22.03 3.90 -34.50
C ASN A 215 -21.18 5.19 -34.36
N LEU A 216 -20.65 5.47 -33.17
CA LEU A 216 -19.79 6.62 -32.94
C LEU A 216 -18.42 6.39 -33.60
N ALA A 217 -17.95 7.36 -34.38
CA ALA A 217 -16.65 7.29 -35.04
C ALA A 217 -15.54 7.17 -33.99
N PHE A 218 -14.71 6.13 -34.11
CA PHE A 218 -13.52 5.99 -33.29
C PHE A 218 -12.45 6.97 -33.78
N THR A 219 -12.24 8.04 -33.02
CA THR A 219 -11.04 8.87 -33.16
C THR A 219 -9.81 8.03 -32.77
N GLU A 220 -8.69 8.20 -33.47
CA GLU A 220 -7.43 7.49 -33.19
C GLU A 220 -6.99 7.62 -31.71
N VAL A 221 -7.26 8.79 -31.10
CA VAL A 221 -7.00 9.11 -29.70
C VAL A 221 -7.80 8.20 -28.73
N LYS A 222 -9.03 7.85 -29.08
CA LYS A 222 -9.91 6.99 -28.26
C LYS A 222 -9.42 5.53 -28.26
N ILE A 223 -8.94 5.06 -29.41
CA ILE A 223 -8.33 3.73 -29.55
C ILE A 223 -7.04 3.68 -28.73
N LEU A 224 -6.19 4.70 -28.86
CA LEU A 224 -4.94 4.79 -28.10
C LEU A 224 -5.18 4.80 -26.59
N GLY A 225 -6.16 5.59 -26.11
CA GLY A 225 -6.57 5.62 -24.71
C GLY A 225 -7.07 4.26 -24.21
N THR A 226 -7.86 3.56 -25.02
CA THR A 226 -8.38 2.21 -24.70
C THR A 226 -7.25 1.19 -24.61
N ILE A 227 -6.29 1.20 -25.54
CA ILE A 227 -5.12 0.31 -25.52
C ILE A 227 -4.26 0.59 -24.28
N LEU A 228 -4.00 1.86 -23.97
CA LEU A 228 -3.20 2.26 -22.81
C LEU A 228 -3.83 1.77 -21.50
N LEU A 229 -5.16 1.83 -21.42
CA LEU A 229 -5.96 1.40 -20.28
C LEU A 229 -5.97 -0.14 -20.14
N ILE A 230 -6.06 -0.87 -21.25
CA ILE A 230 -5.90 -2.34 -21.27
C ILE A 230 -4.49 -2.74 -20.80
N VAL A 231 -3.44 -2.06 -21.28
CA VAL A 231 -2.05 -2.32 -20.88
C VAL A 231 -1.85 -2.02 -19.39
N ALA A 232 -2.37 -0.89 -18.89
CA ALA A 232 -2.30 -0.54 -17.48
C ALA A 232 -2.98 -1.59 -16.59
N PHE A 233 -4.15 -2.08 -16.99
CA PHE A 233 -4.85 -3.13 -16.26
C PHE A 233 -4.16 -4.49 -16.35
N ALA A 234 -3.56 -4.83 -17.49
CA ALA A 234 -2.75 -6.03 -17.63
C ALA A 234 -1.56 -6.00 -16.65
N ILE A 235 -0.92 -4.84 -16.45
CA ILE A 235 0.14 -4.66 -15.46
C ILE A 235 -0.41 -4.79 -14.03
N LEU A 236 -1.59 -4.23 -13.73
CA LEU A 236 -2.25 -4.40 -12.42
C LEU A 236 -2.67 -5.86 -12.15
N LEU A 237 -2.96 -6.64 -13.19
CA LEU A 237 -3.35 -8.05 -13.10
C LEU A 237 -2.18 -8.97 -12.78
N ILE A 238 -0.93 -8.55 -13.00
CA ILE A 238 0.25 -9.38 -12.69
C ILE A 238 0.22 -9.69 -11.19
N PRO A 239 0.01 -10.96 -10.79
CA PRO A 239 -0.15 -11.31 -9.39
C PRO A 239 1.13 -10.96 -8.63
N THR A 240 0.98 -10.47 -7.40
CA THR A 240 2.09 -10.18 -6.48
C THR A 240 3.03 -11.38 -6.33
N GLY A 241 2.57 -12.62 -6.51
CA GLY A 241 3.42 -13.82 -6.52
C GLY A 241 4.46 -13.88 -7.66
N THR A 242 4.12 -13.41 -8.87
CA THR A 242 5.07 -13.29 -9.99
C THR A 242 5.91 -12.02 -9.85
N ALA A 243 5.33 -10.95 -9.29
CA ALA A 243 6.06 -9.73 -8.94
C ALA A 243 7.14 -9.98 -7.87
N ILE A 244 6.90 -10.86 -6.90
CA ILE A 244 7.89 -11.29 -5.91
C ILE A 244 9.03 -12.08 -6.59
N LYS A 245 8.73 -13.00 -7.51
CA LYS A 245 9.77 -13.74 -8.27
C LYS A 245 10.61 -12.82 -9.15
N ILE A 246 9.98 -11.83 -9.78
CA ILE A 246 10.63 -10.79 -10.58
C ILE A 246 11.47 -9.87 -9.68
N SER A 247 10.94 -9.46 -8.54
CA SER A 247 11.65 -8.66 -7.54
C SER A 247 12.87 -9.41 -6.99
N GLN A 248 12.74 -10.70 -6.64
CA GLN A 248 13.86 -11.54 -6.22
C GLN A 248 14.95 -11.63 -7.30
N LYS A 249 14.55 -11.80 -8.57
CA LYS A 249 15.51 -11.84 -9.69
C LYS A 249 16.23 -10.50 -9.87
N PHE A 250 15.53 -9.39 -9.64
CA PHE A 250 16.09 -8.04 -9.72
C PHE A 250 16.99 -7.71 -8.52
N THR A 251 16.60 -8.09 -7.30
CA THR A 251 17.42 -7.95 -6.09
C THR A 251 18.69 -8.79 -6.17
N ASN A 252 18.61 -10.01 -6.68
CA ASN A 252 19.79 -10.84 -6.93
C ASN A 252 20.71 -10.23 -7.99
N PHE A 253 20.15 -9.57 -9.02
CA PHE A 253 20.93 -8.85 -10.02
C PHE A 253 21.64 -7.62 -9.44
N ILE A 254 20.97 -6.82 -8.60
CA ILE A 254 21.56 -5.65 -7.95
C ILE A 254 22.62 -6.06 -6.91
N LEU A 255 22.37 -7.11 -6.11
CA LEU A 255 23.38 -7.67 -5.20
C LEU A 255 24.60 -8.22 -5.96
N CYS A 256 24.40 -8.91 -7.09
CA CYS A 256 25.49 -9.33 -7.96
C CYS A 256 26.22 -8.18 -8.67
N LYS A 257 25.58 -7.01 -8.81
CA LYS A 257 26.23 -5.81 -9.35
C LYS A 257 27.03 -5.09 -8.27
N ALA A 258 26.42 -4.84 -7.11
CA ALA A 258 27.09 -4.25 -5.95
C ALA A 258 28.26 -5.09 -5.42
N SER A 259 28.16 -6.43 -5.48
CA SER A 259 29.28 -7.34 -5.17
C SER A 259 30.39 -7.32 -6.22
N ARG A 260 30.10 -6.93 -7.47
CA ARG A 260 31.12 -6.79 -8.53
C ARG A 260 31.89 -5.49 -8.37
N ASP A 261 31.20 -4.42 -7.99
CA ASP A 261 31.82 -3.11 -7.74
C ASP A 261 32.72 -3.11 -6.48
N LEU A 262 32.56 -4.08 -5.56
CA LEU A 262 33.45 -4.29 -4.42
C LEU A 262 34.67 -5.18 -4.73
N HIS A 263 34.71 -5.81 -5.91
CA HIS A 263 35.74 -6.76 -6.32
C HIS A 263 36.54 -6.27 -7.53
N ASP A 264 36.69 -4.95 -7.66
CA ASP A 264 37.70 -4.33 -8.52
C ASP A 264 38.88 -3.88 -7.63
N PRO A 265 39.86 -4.75 -7.36
CA PRO A 265 41.11 -4.32 -6.76
C PRO A 265 42.01 -3.71 -7.85
N GLN A 266 42.59 -2.56 -7.48
CA GLN A 266 43.75 -1.88 -8.07
C GLN A 266 43.46 -0.76 -9.09
N ASP A 267 43.60 0.48 -8.61
CA ASP A 267 44.60 1.38 -9.19
C ASP A 267 45.23 2.22 -8.05
N TYR A 268 46.18 1.60 -7.35
CA TYR A 268 47.31 2.33 -6.77
C TYR A 268 48.46 2.19 -7.77
N ASN A 269 48.65 3.22 -8.57
CA ASN A 269 49.93 3.62 -9.13
C ASN A 269 50.08 5.12 -8.93
#